data_AF-A0A662HHT6-F1
#
_entry.id   AF-A0A662HHT6-F1
#
_cell.length_a   1.000
_cell.length_b   1.000
_cell.length_c   1.000
_cell.angle_alpha   90.00
_cell.angle_beta   90.00
_cell.angle_gamma   90.00
#
_symmetry.space_group_name_H-M   'P 1'
#
loop_
_entity.id
_entity.type
_entity.pdbx_description
1 polymer ?
#
loop_
_entity_poly.entity_id
_entity_poly.type
_entity_poly.pdbx_seq_one_letter_code
_entity_poly.pdbx_strand_id
1 'polypeptide(L)'
;MWIKEFPSYNDEKVAELRAFLGEYFYANFRERLKLLEEIYLFSIELLKEAVEMINENDLVLYYSPLIDYVNHMLYRPKKPKPMLYLSIFYRRINRLLESISHKLRDMAILIVSDHGYDPSKHDHSRYGFWSSNVNLKMKLKYITDFKSIILDLLIK
;
A
#
# COMPACT_ATOMS: atom_id res chain seq x y z
N MET A 1 -3.91 -10.34 17.32
CA MET A 1 -3.21 -9.57 16.26
C MET A 1 -3.08 -10.47 15.07
N TRP A 2 -3.64 -10.05 13.93
CA TRP A 2 -3.44 -10.72 12.67
C TRP A 2 -2.44 -9.94 11.82
N ILE A 3 -1.48 -10.68 11.30
CA ILE A 3 -0.47 -10.24 10.36
C ILE A 3 -0.20 -11.44 9.47
N LYS A 4 -0.55 -11.35 8.19
CA LYS A 4 -0.04 -12.31 7.21
C LYS A 4 1.41 -12.00 6.92
N GLU A 5 1.67 -10.77 6.48
CA GLU A 5 3.00 -10.29 6.08
C GLU A 5 3.10 -8.77 6.29
N PHE A 6 4.07 -8.29 7.08
CA PHE A 6 4.26 -6.84 7.35
C PHE A 6 5.66 -6.50 7.96
N PRO A 7 6.58 -5.87 7.21
CA PRO A 7 6.61 -5.78 5.74
C PRO A 7 6.72 -7.19 5.16
N SER A 8 6.35 -7.37 3.90
CA SER A 8 6.32 -8.70 3.25
C SER A 8 7.72 -9.27 2.97
N TYR A 9 8.52 -9.53 4.01
CA TYR A 9 9.88 -10.07 3.90
C TYR A 9 9.88 -11.57 3.60
N ASN A 10 8.89 -12.32 4.08
CA ASN A 10 8.83 -13.77 3.92
C ASN A 10 7.88 -14.20 2.79
N ASP A 11 7.08 -13.28 2.26
CA ASP A 11 6.24 -13.55 1.09
C ASP A 11 7.09 -13.84 -0.16
N GLU A 12 6.98 -15.06 -0.68
CA GLU A 12 7.72 -15.50 -1.88
C GLU A 12 7.39 -14.63 -3.09
N LYS A 13 6.13 -14.21 -3.26
CA LYS A 13 5.71 -13.39 -4.40
C LYS A 13 6.30 -11.99 -4.29
N VAL A 14 6.27 -11.37 -3.12
CA VAL A 14 6.88 -10.04 -2.92
C VAL A 14 8.41 -10.11 -2.95
N ALA A 15 9.02 -11.22 -2.51
CA ALA A 15 10.45 -11.46 -2.65
C ALA A 15 10.85 -11.58 -4.14
N GLU A 16 10.12 -12.39 -4.92
CA GLU A 16 10.28 -12.50 -6.38
C GLU A 16 10.16 -11.12 -7.04
N LEU A 17 9.08 -10.39 -6.76
CA LEU A 17 8.84 -9.06 -7.32
C LEU A 17 9.98 -8.09 -7.01
N ARG A 18 10.52 -8.10 -5.78
CA ARG A 18 11.67 -7.25 -5.40
C ARG A 18 12.96 -7.66 -6.11
N ALA A 19 13.21 -8.96 -6.25
CA ALA A 19 14.41 -9.47 -6.92
C ALA A 19 14.43 -9.09 -8.41
N PHE A 20 13.27 -9.15 -9.07
CA PHE A 20 13.14 -8.89 -10.51
C PHE A 20 12.64 -7.48 -10.85
N LEU A 21 12.42 -6.59 -9.86
CA LEU A 21 11.94 -5.22 -10.06
C LEU A 21 12.80 -4.45 -11.09
N GLY A 22 14.12 -4.63 -11.01
CA GLY A 22 15.09 -4.08 -11.95
C GLY A 22 14.78 -4.45 -13.41
N GLU A 23 14.43 -5.72 -13.67
CA GLU A 23 14.14 -6.22 -15.02
C GLU A 23 12.82 -5.67 -15.56
N TYR A 24 11.81 -5.56 -14.69
CA TYR A 24 10.50 -5.03 -15.07
C TYR A 24 10.53 -3.54 -15.44
N PHE A 25 11.52 -2.78 -14.97
CA PHE A 25 11.75 -1.41 -15.43
C PHE A 25 12.16 -1.30 -16.90
N TYR A 26 12.73 -2.36 -17.47
CA TYR A 26 13.13 -2.40 -18.88
C TYR A 26 12.11 -3.11 -19.76
N ALA A 27 11.14 -3.80 -19.17
CA ALA A 27 10.01 -4.41 -19.87
C ALA A 27 9.20 -3.38 -20.67
N ASN A 28 8.52 -3.85 -21.72
CA ASN A 28 7.67 -2.99 -22.54
C ASN A 28 6.37 -2.61 -21.78
N PHE A 29 5.65 -1.60 -22.29
CA PHE A 29 4.48 -1.07 -21.61
C PHE A 29 3.39 -2.11 -21.34
N ARG A 30 3.19 -3.07 -22.26
CA ARG A 30 2.17 -4.11 -22.11
C ARG A 30 2.55 -5.11 -21.01
N GLU A 31 3.81 -5.49 -20.94
CA GLU A 31 4.35 -6.38 -19.91
C GLU A 31 4.23 -5.74 -18.52
N ARG A 32 4.60 -4.46 -18.38
CA ARG A 32 4.43 -3.73 -17.12
C ARG A 32 2.97 -3.72 -16.67
N LEU A 33 2.03 -3.44 -17.57
CA LEU A 33 0.62 -3.48 -17.22
C LEU A 33 0.17 -4.87 -16.76
N LYS A 34 0.60 -5.94 -17.45
CA LYS A 34 0.28 -7.31 -17.05
C LYS A 34 0.77 -7.60 -15.63
N LEU A 35 2.02 -7.24 -15.33
CA LEU A 35 2.60 -7.42 -14.00
C LEU A 35 1.85 -6.60 -12.93
N LEU A 36 1.53 -5.34 -13.22
CA LEU A 36 0.77 -4.49 -12.29
C LEU A 36 -0.64 -5.05 -12.01
N GLU A 37 -1.28 -5.69 -12.99
CA GLU A 37 -2.54 -6.41 -12.77
C GLU A 37 -2.34 -7.62 -11.85
N GLU A 38 -1.27 -8.41 -12.03
CA GLU A 38 -0.95 -9.55 -11.15
C GLU A 38 -0.71 -9.07 -9.70
N ILE A 39 0.05 -8.00 -9.51
CA ILE A 39 0.29 -7.39 -8.18
C ILE A 39 -1.00 -6.85 -7.58
N TYR A 40 -1.89 -6.26 -8.40
CA TYR A 40 -3.18 -5.76 -7.95
C TYR A 40 -4.10 -6.88 -7.47
N LEU A 41 -4.18 -8.00 -8.20
CA LEU A 41 -4.98 -9.16 -7.81
C LEU A 41 -4.48 -9.75 -6.49
N PHE A 42 -3.16 -9.96 -6.38
CA PHE A 42 -2.53 -10.39 -5.14
C PHE A 42 -2.84 -9.45 -3.96
N SER A 43 -2.75 -8.14 -4.17
CA SER A 43 -3.07 -7.14 -3.14
C SER A 43 -4.54 -7.19 -2.71
N ILE A 44 -5.47 -7.45 -3.64
CA ILE A 44 -6.90 -7.64 -3.30
C ILE A 44 -7.09 -8.88 -2.44
N GLU A 45 -6.47 -10.00 -2.79
CA GLU A 45 -6.61 -11.25 -2.06
C GLU A 45 -6.12 -11.08 -0.62
N LEU A 46 -4.95 -10.48 -0.44
CA LEU A 46 -4.44 -10.13 0.90
C LEU A 46 -5.37 -9.18 1.66
N LEU A 47 -5.95 -8.18 1.00
CA LEU A 47 -6.89 -7.27 1.65
C LEU A 47 -8.18 -7.98 2.07
N LYS A 48 -8.70 -8.89 1.26
CA LYS A 48 -9.90 -9.67 1.60
C LYS A 48 -9.66 -10.51 2.84
N GLU A 49 -8.54 -11.22 2.89
CA GLU A 49 -8.14 -11.98 4.08
C GLU A 49 -8.00 -11.07 5.30
N ALA A 50 -7.32 -9.92 5.16
CA ALA A 50 -7.19 -8.96 6.24
C ALA A 50 -8.57 -8.53 6.78
N VAL A 51 -9.52 -8.24 5.89
CA VAL A 51 -10.90 -7.84 6.22
C VAL A 51 -11.69 -8.94 6.92
N GLU A 52 -11.46 -10.21 6.61
CA GLU A 52 -12.11 -11.34 7.28
C GLU A 52 -11.66 -11.45 8.74
N MET A 53 -10.39 -11.14 9.02
CA MET A 53 -9.78 -11.28 10.34
C MET A 53 -10.08 -10.14 11.31
N ILE A 54 -10.74 -9.09 10.82
CA ILE A 54 -11.03 -7.85 11.55
C ILE A 54 -11.85 -8.09 12.83
N ASN A 55 -12.82 -9.01 12.81
CA ASN A 55 -13.67 -9.28 13.98
C ASN A 55 -13.04 -10.26 14.98
N GLU A 56 -11.93 -10.90 14.59
CA GLU A 56 -11.26 -11.94 15.39
C GLU A 56 -10.00 -11.41 16.07
N ASN A 57 -9.62 -10.15 15.79
CA ASN A 57 -8.33 -9.59 16.20
C ASN A 57 -8.45 -8.11 16.57
N ASP A 58 -7.76 -7.71 17.65
CA ASP A 58 -7.70 -6.31 18.08
C ASP A 58 -6.85 -5.42 17.13
N LEU A 59 -5.93 -6.06 16.38
CA LEU A 59 -5.04 -5.40 15.43
C LEU A 59 -4.92 -6.25 14.17
N VAL A 60 -5.17 -5.63 13.02
CA VAL A 60 -4.97 -6.21 11.68
C VAL A 60 -3.98 -5.35 10.92
N LEU A 61 -2.90 -5.95 10.43
CA LEU A 61 -1.89 -5.28 9.61
C LEU A 61 -1.95 -5.79 8.18
N TYR A 62 -2.11 -4.86 7.23
CA TYR A 62 -2.12 -5.12 5.80
C TYR A 62 -1.08 -4.25 5.10
N TYR A 63 -0.27 -4.88 4.25
CA TYR A 63 0.71 -4.20 3.40
C TYR A 63 0.48 -4.56 1.94
N SER A 64 0.62 -3.57 1.05
CA SER A 64 0.60 -3.80 -0.39
C SER A 64 1.72 -3.00 -1.06
N PRO A 65 2.55 -3.64 -1.89
CA PRO A 65 3.58 -2.94 -2.65
C PRO A 65 3.02 -2.22 -3.88
N LEU A 66 1.74 -2.41 -4.23
CA LEU A 66 1.21 -2.03 -5.54
C LEU A 66 1.50 -0.57 -5.92
N ILE A 67 1.20 0.37 -5.04
CA ILE A 67 1.30 1.80 -5.38
C ILE A 67 2.74 2.22 -5.68
N ASP A 68 3.72 1.61 -5.01
CA ASP A 68 5.13 1.84 -5.31
C ASP A 68 5.48 1.36 -6.73
N TYR A 69 5.15 0.12 -7.06
CA TYR A 69 5.39 -0.47 -8.38
C TYR A 69 4.67 0.30 -9.49
N VAL A 70 3.42 0.73 -9.26
CA VAL A 70 2.65 1.52 -10.22
C VAL A 70 3.35 2.86 -10.50
N ASN A 71 3.85 3.57 -9.48
CA ASN A 71 4.59 4.82 -9.68
C ASN A 71 5.86 4.61 -10.49
N HIS A 72 6.68 3.66 -10.06
CA HIS A 72 7.93 3.28 -10.72
C HIS A 72 7.75 2.93 -12.21
N MET A 73 6.75 2.10 -12.51
CA MET A 73 6.51 1.60 -13.86
C MET A 73 5.78 2.59 -14.77
N LEU A 74 4.91 3.45 -14.23
CA LEU A 74 3.98 4.27 -15.02
C LEU A 74 4.17 5.78 -14.90
N TYR A 75 4.83 6.30 -13.86
CA TYR A 75 4.98 7.75 -13.67
C TYR A 75 5.87 8.34 -14.77
N ARG A 76 5.25 8.94 -15.79
CA ARG A 76 5.90 9.54 -16.95
C ARG A 76 5.10 10.80 -17.34
N PRO A 77 5.35 11.96 -16.70
CA PRO A 77 4.46 13.13 -16.78
C PRO A 77 4.28 13.67 -18.20
N LYS A 78 5.26 13.44 -19.08
CA LYS A 78 5.21 13.82 -20.50
C LYS A 78 4.49 12.80 -21.40
N LYS A 79 3.98 11.69 -20.85
CA LYS A 79 3.33 10.60 -21.61
C LYS A 79 1.92 10.36 -21.06
N PRO A 80 0.86 10.81 -21.76
CA PRO A 80 -0.52 10.71 -21.27
C PRO A 80 -0.99 9.29 -20.98
N LYS A 81 -0.62 8.31 -21.82
CA LYS A 81 -1.07 6.93 -21.68
C LYS A 81 -0.60 6.28 -20.36
N PRO A 82 0.70 6.22 -20.00
CA PRO A 82 1.14 5.77 -18.68
C PRO A 82 0.48 6.50 -17.52
N MET A 83 0.34 7.84 -17.60
CA MET A 83 -0.30 8.64 -16.55
C MET A 83 -1.79 8.30 -16.36
N LEU A 84 -2.51 7.98 -17.44
CA LEU A 84 -3.89 7.50 -17.36
C LEU A 84 -3.95 6.18 -16.58
N TYR A 85 -3.11 5.20 -16.92
CA TYR A 85 -3.09 3.91 -16.22
C TYR A 85 -2.65 4.04 -14.75
N LEU A 86 -1.68 4.90 -14.45
CA LEU A 86 -1.32 5.29 -13.08
C LEU A 86 -2.58 5.72 -12.31
N SER A 87 -3.34 6.67 -12.86
CA SER A 87 -4.58 7.16 -12.23
C SER A 87 -5.65 6.07 -12.06
N ILE A 88 -5.73 5.12 -12.99
CA ILE A 88 -6.65 3.99 -12.92
C ILE A 88 -6.32 3.08 -11.73
N PHE A 89 -5.05 2.73 -11.50
CA PHE A 89 -4.66 1.92 -10.35
C PHE A 89 -4.97 2.60 -9.01
N TYR A 90 -4.66 3.89 -8.89
CA TYR A 90 -5.05 4.68 -7.71
C TYR A 90 -6.57 4.66 -7.48
N ARG A 91 -7.36 4.88 -8.54
CA ARG A 91 -8.83 4.87 -8.47
C ARG A 91 -9.37 3.50 -8.08
N ARG A 92 -8.76 2.41 -8.56
CA ARG A 92 -9.17 1.04 -8.24
C ARG A 92 -8.96 0.73 -6.76
N ILE A 93 -7.80 1.09 -6.21
CA ILE A 93 -7.55 0.94 -4.77
C ILE A 93 -8.52 1.77 -3.94
N ASN A 94 -8.76 3.03 -4.33
CA ASN A 94 -9.74 3.86 -3.63
C ASN A 94 -11.14 3.23 -3.63
N ARG A 95 -11.63 2.76 -4.78
CA ARG A 95 -12.93 2.08 -4.89
C ARG A 95 -13.00 0.78 -4.08
N LEU A 96 -11.90 0.05 -4.02
CA LEU A 96 -11.80 -1.16 -3.20
C LEU A 96 -11.97 -0.82 -1.72
N LEU A 97 -11.23 0.18 -1.22
CA LEU A 97 -11.35 0.67 0.16
C LEU A 97 -12.75 1.21 0.46
N GLU A 98 -13.35 1.98 -0.46
CA GLU A 98 -14.74 2.45 -0.36
C GLU A 98 -15.72 1.27 -0.23
N SER A 99 -15.52 0.20 -1.01
CA SER A 99 -16.42 -0.96 -0.99
C SER A 99 -16.42 -1.72 0.33
N ILE A 100 -15.28 -1.72 1.05
CA ILE A 100 -15.16 -2.37 2.36
C ILE A 100 -15.35 -1.42 3.54
N SER A 101 -15.45 -0.11 3.30
CA SER A 101 -15.52 0.93 4.34
C SER A 101 -16.62 0.69 5.39
N HIS A 102 -17.75 0.13 4.97
CA HIS A 102 -18.87 -0.21 5.85
C HIS A 102 -18.52 -1.26 6.92
N LYS A 103 -17.53 -2.14 6.64
CA LYS A 103 -16.99 -3.13 7.58
C LYS A 103 -15.96 -2.54 8.55
N LEU A 104 -15.45 -1.34 8.27
CA LEU A 104 -14.38 -0.69 9.04
C LEU A 104 -14.89 0.43 9.97
N ARG A 105 -16.22 0.58 10.11
CA ARG A 105 -16.83 1.77 10.74
C ARG A 105 -16.49 1.93 12.22
N ASP A 106 -16.37 0.83 12.96
CA ASP A 106 -16.16 0.84 14.41
C ASP A 106 -14.66 0.70 14.77
N MET A 107 -13.77 1.09 13.85
CA MET A 107 -12.33 0.82 13.96
C MET A 107 -11.49 2.07 13.80
N ALA A 108 -10.35 2.09 14.50
CA ALA A 108 -9.28 3.01 14.17
C ALA A 108 -8.54 2.50 12.92
N ILE A 109 -8.52 3.31 11.87
CA ILE A 109 -7.86 3.04 10.60
C ILE A 109 -6.64 3.95 10.50
N LEU A 110 -5.50 3.34 10.20
CA LEU A 110 -4.25 4.02 9.89
C LEU A 110 -3.82 3.60 8.48
N ILE A 111 -3.67 4.57 7.59
CA ILE A 111 -3.05 4.37 6.28
C ILE A 111 -1.66 4.98 6.37
N VAL A 112 -0.63 4.17 6.15
CA VAL A 112 0.77 4.59 6.32
C VAL A 112 1.58 4.09 5.14
N SER A 113 2.41 4.96 4.59
CA SER A 113 3.44 4.62 3.61
C SER A 113 4.80 4.67 4.28
N ASP A 114 5.63 3.66 4.02
CA ASP A 114 7.00 3.57 4.54
C ASP A 114 7.95 4.59 3.90
N HIS A 115 7.66 4.97 2.66
CA HIS A 115 8.31 6.07 1.95
C HIS A 115 7.33 6.80 1.04
N GLY A 116 7.81 7.82 0.33
CA GLY A 116 7.06 8.47 -0.75
C GLY A 116 7.76 8.26 -2.08
N TYR A 117 7.22 8.89 -3.12
CA TYR A 117 7.85 8.95 -4.45
C TYR A 117 8.29 10.38 -4.73
N ASP A 118 9.51 10.56 -5.23
CA ASP A 118 10.06 11.83 -5.69
C ASP A 118 9.96 11.89 -7.23
N PRO A 119 8.99 12.63 -7.78
CA PRO A 119 8.78 12.74 -9.22
C PRO A 119 9.98 13.30 -9.99
N SER A 120 10.81 14.11 -9.34
CA SER A 120 11.96 14.76 -9.99
C SER A 120 13.13 13.80 -10.15
N LYS A 121 13.31 12.89 -9.19
CA LYS A 121 14.37 11.87 -9.20
C LYS A 121 13.93 10.54 -9.80
N HIS A 122 12.61 10.35 -9.99
CA HIS A 122 12.03 9.08 -10.35
C HIS A 122 12.38 7.95 -9.37
N ASP A 123 12.46 8.28 -8.08
CA ASP A 123 12.94 7.39 -7.03
C ASP A 123 12.22 7.68 -5.70
N HIS A 124 12.53 6.94 -4.64
CA HIS A 124 11.92 7.12 -3.33
C HIS A 124 12.25 8.49 -2.72
N SER A 125 11.23 9.09 -2.11
CA SER A 125 11.37 10.29 -1.29
C SER A 125 11.65 9.90 0.17
N ARG A 126 12.27 10.81 0.93
CA ARG A 126 12.48 10.66 2.38
C ARG A 126 11.22 10.91 3.22
N TYR A 127 10.09 11.21 2.59
CA TYR A 127 8.83 11.55 3.24
C TYR A 127 7.76 10.51 2.89
N GLY A 128 7.17 9.89 3.91
CA GLY A 128 6.00 9.01 3.74
C GLY A 128 4.68 9.78 3.75
N PHE A 129 3.64 9.13 3.24
CA PHE A 129 2.25 9.56 3.43
C PHE A 129 1.65 8.89 4.67
N TRP A 130 0.76 9.58 5.36
CA TRP A 130 -0.11 8.93 6.33
C TRP A 130 -1.49 9.60 6.42
N SER A 131 -2.48 8.85 6.89
CA SER A 131 -3.83 9.31 7.19
C SER A 131 -4.46 8.48 8.31
N SER A 132 -5.40 9.06 9.04
CA SER A 132 -6.20 8.36 10.05
C SER A 132 -7.64 8.86 10.06
N ASN A 133 -8.58 7.97 10.38
CA ASN A 133 -9.98 8.33 10.65
C ASN A 133 -10.23 8.74 12.12
N VAL A 134 -9.23 8.64 13.00
CA VAL A 134 -9.32 9.03 14.40
C VAL A 134 -8.33 10.13 14.73
N ASN A 135 -8.67 10.95 15.73
CA ASN A 135 -7.76 11.98 16.24
C ASN A 135 -6.65 11.34 17.06
N LEU A 136 -5.41 11.50 16.59
CA LEU A 136 -4.21 11.02 17.28
C LEU A 136 -3.78 12.02 18.35
N LYS A 137 -3.35 11.52 19.51
CA LYS A 137 -2.88 12.35 20.63
C LYS A 137 -1.49 12.96 20.41
N MET A 138 -0.71 12.39 19.49
CA MET A 138 0.67 12.79 19.23
C MET A 138 0.86 13.27 17.79
N LYS A 139 1.81 14.19 17.61
CA LYS A 139 2.25 14.63 16.30
C LYS A 139 3.28 13.65 15.74
N LEU A 140 2.96 13.03 14.62
CA LEU A 140 3.84 12.12 13.89
C LEU A 140 5.07 12.85 13.34
N LYS A 141 6.26 12.30 13.60
CA LYS A 141 7.54 12.77 13.05
C LYS A 141 8.32 11.66 12.36
N TYR A 142 8.29 10.44 12.88
CA TYR A 142 9.01 9.28 12.35
C TYR A 142 8.08 8.08 12.20
N ILE A 143 8.45 7.15 11.32
CA ILE A 143 7.67 5.91 11.13
C ILE A 143 7.59 5.05 12.40
N THR A 144 8.60 5.14 13.26
CA THR A 144 8.64 4.43 14.54
C THR A 144 7.59 4.94 15.54
N ASP A 145 7.06 6.15 15.35
CA ASP A 145 6.03 6.73 16.22
C ASP A 145 4.70 5.96 16.11
N PHE A 146 4.44 5.29 14.98
CA PHE A 146 3.25 4.46 14.80
C PHE A 146 3.15 3.31 15.80
N LYS A 147 4.28 2.80 16.31
CA LYS A 147 4.26 1.79 17.37
C LYS A 147 3.50 2.29 18.60
N SER A 148 3.85 3.47 19.10
CA SER A 148 3.22 4.05 20.28
C SER A 148 1.76 4.42 20.01
N ILE A 149 1.45 4.93 18.81
CA ILE A 149 0.08 5.25 18.41
C ILE A 149 -0.81 3.99 18.39
N ILE A 150 -0.31 2.89 17.82
CA ILE A 150 -1.06 1.63 17.76
C ILE A 150 -1.33 1.12 19.18
N LEU A 151 -0.32 1.13 20.06
CA LEU A 151 -0.51 0.72 21.45
C LEU A 151 -1.51 1.61 22.20
N ASP A 152 -1.45 2.92 22.01
CA ASP A 152 -2.41 3.88 22.61
C ASP A 152 -3.86 3.65 22.14
N LEU A 153 -4.04 3.17 20.91
CA LEU A 153 -5.36 2.86 20.37
C LEU A 153 -5.91 1.52 20.89
N LEU A 154 -5.04 0.55 21.17
CA LEU A 154 -5.42 -0.78 21.67
C LEU A 154 -5.73 -0.83 23.18
N ILE A 155 -5.24 0.14 23.96
CA ILE A 155 -5.44 0.18 25.42
C ILE A 155 -6.79 0.84 25.79
N LYS A 156 -7.53 1.38 24.82
CA LYS A 156 -8.88 1.94 25.04
C LYS A 156 -9.92 0.85 25.23
#